data_AF-Q5G1L2-F1
#
_entry.id   AF-Q5G1L2-F1
#
_cell.length_a   1.000
_cell.length_b   1.000
_cell.length_c   1.000
_cell.angle_alpha   90.00
_cell.angle_beta   90.00
_cell.angle_gamma   90.00
#
_symmetry.space_group_name_H-M   'P 1'
#
loop_
_entity.id
_entity.type
_entity.pdbx_description
1 polymer ?
#
loop_
_entity_poly.entity_id
_entity_poly.type
_entity_poly.pdbx_seq_one_letter_code
_entity_poly.pdbx_strand_id
1 'polypeptide(L)'
;HHSNVDRMWSIWKTLGGKRTDISQSDWLDSGFLFYNENAELVRVKVRDSLESKSLGYVYQEVDIPWLQSKPTPRRAKLELSKIKKKLGVAQAAESSTKIVAGRAFPINLETKISTVVPRPKQKKRNKKEKEEEEEILVIEGIEFDRDVAVKFDVYVNDVDDLPSGPDKTEFAGSFVSVPHRHKHKKKINTILRLGLTDLLEDIEAEDDESVVVTLVPKYGAVKIGGVKIEFAS
;
A
#
# COMPACT_ATOMS: atom_id res chain seq x y z
N HIS A 1 12.04 -8.33 17.22
CA HIS A 1 11.20 -7.85 16.11
C HIS A 1 10.67 -6.43 16.36
N HIS A 2 9.77 -6.21 17.34
CA HIS A 2 9.17 -4.89 17.61
C HIS A 2 10.17 -3.76 17.87
N SER A 3 11.32 -4.04 18.51
CA SER A 3 12.38 -3.03 18.67
C SER A 3 12.89 -2.47 17.33
N ASN A 4 12.97 -3.28 16.25
CA ASN A 4 13.34 -2.74 14.94
C ASN A 4 12.16 -2.03 14.24
N VAL A 5 10.92 -2.38 14.57
CA VAL A 5 9.73 -1.65 14.09
C VAL A 5 9.68 -0.25 14.70
N ASP A 6 9.96 -0.13 15.99
CA ASP A 6 10.12 1.17 16.67
C ASP A 6 11.28 1.99 16.08
N ARG A 7 12.43 1.34 15.79
CA ARG A 7 13.54 1.96 15.06
C ARG A 7 13.13 2.50 13.68
N MET A 8 12.23 1.82 12.95
CA MET A 8 11.75 2.31 11.65
C MET A 8 11.00 3.62 11.77
N TRP A 9 10.24 3.85 12.85
CA TRP A 9 9.59 5.14 13.09
C TRP A 9 10.63 6.25 13.25
N SER A 10 11.67 6.02 14.05
CA SER A 10 12.77 6.98 14.21
C SER A 10 13.46 7.30 12.88
N ILE A 11 13.78 6.29 12.07
CA ILE A 11 14.41 6.49 10.75
C ILE A 11 13.47 7.18 9.77
N TRP A 12 12.19 6.81 9.75
CA TRP A 12 11.21 7.40 8.84
C TRP A 12 11.13 8.92 8.99
N LYS A 13 11.20 9.43 10.23
CA LYS A 13 11.24 10.88 10.51
C LYS A 13 12.50 11.57 9.95
N THR A 14 13.62 10.86 9.83
CA THR A 14 14.86 11.45 9.30
C THR A 14 14.90 11.54 7.78
N LEU A 15 13.96 10.89 7.07
CA LEU A 15 13.91 10.88 5.60
C LEU A 15 13.31 12.18 4.99
N GLY A 16 12.95 13.16 5.83
CA GLY A 16 12.48 14.48 5.39
C GLY A 16 11.11 14.48 4.70
N GLY A 17 10.78 15.60 4.04
CA GLY A 17 9.47 15.81 3.42
C GLY A 17 8.36 15.95 4.47
N LYS A 18 7.19 15.36 4.20
CA LYS A 18 6.03 15.35 5.10
C LYS A 18 6.04 14.22 6.14
N ARG A 19 7.20 13.64 6.42
CA ARG A 19 7.36 12.50 7.34
C ARG A 19 7.43 12.98 8.79
N THR A 20 6.27 13.42 9.31
CA THR A 20 6.12 13.98 10.65
C THR A 20 5.12 13.18 11.48
N ASP A 21 5.23 13.27 12.80
CA ASP A 21 4.27 12.63 13.71
C ASP A 21 2.83 13.15 13.49
N ILE A 22 1.86 12.30 13.81
CA ILE A 22 0.43 12.59 13.74
C ILE A 22 0.10 13.70 14.77
N SER A 23 -0.48 14.80 14.33
CA SER A 23 -0.75 15.99 15.16
C SER A 23 -2.17 16.06 15.73
N GLN A 24 -3.03 15.13 15.35
CA GLN A 24 -4.43 15.06 15.73
C GLN A 24 -4.56 14.75 17.23
N SER A 25 -5.34 15.57 17.95
CA SER A 25 -5.55 15.43 19.40
C SER A 25 -6.07 14.05 19.79
N ASP A 26 -6.99 13.49 19.00
CA ASP A 26 -7.57 12.17 19.29
C ASP A 26 -6.50 11.07 19.32
N TRP A 27 -5.49 11.18 18.46
CA TRP A 27 -4.36 10.26 18.45
C TRP A 27 -3.38 10.57 19.59
N LEU A 28 -2.97 11.83 19.75
CA LEU A 28 -2.04 12.27 20.80
C LEU A 28 -2.53 11.97 22.21
N ASP A 29 -3.85 11.99 22.41
CA ASP A 29 -4.49 11.89 23.72
C ASP A 29 -4.97 10.49 24.05
N SER A 30 -4.87 9.58 23.07
CA SER A 30 -5.09 8.15 23.25
C SER A 30 -4.18 7.64 24.36
N GLY A 31 -4.78 6.90 25.30
CA GLY A 31 -4.12 6.45 26.51
C GLY A 31 -4.09 4.93 26.62
N PHE A 32 -2.99 4.42 27.14
CA PHE A 32 -2.79 2.98 27.40
C PHE A 32 -2.40 2.76 28.86
N LEU A 33 -2.59 1.54 29.34
CA LEU A 33 -2.24 1.14 30.71
C LEU A 33 -1.16 0.06 30.66
N PHE A 34 -0.08 0.25 31.41
CA PHE A 34 1.02 -0.71 31.54
C PHE A 34 1.40 -0.85 33.01
N TYR A 35 1.94 -2.00 33.37
CA TYR A 35 2.67 -2.15 34.62
C TYR A 35 4.12 -1.67 34.41
N ASN A 36 4.62 -0.83 35.31
CA ASN A 36 6.03 -0.45 35.34
C ASN A 36 6.87 -1.51 36.06
N GLU A 37 8.17 -1.26 36.18
CA GLU A 37 9.14 -2.13 36.86
C GLU A 37 8.85 -2.35 38.35
N ASN A 38 8.07 -1.46 38.98
CA ASN A 38 7.63 -1.55 40.38
C ASN A 38 6.26 -2.24 40.52
N ALA A 39 5.74 -2.83 39.44
CA ALA A 39 4.39 -3.42 39.36
C ALA A 39 3.25 -2.42 39.66
N GLU A 40 3.47 -1.14 39.41
CA GLU A 40 2.46 -0.09 39.51
C GLU A 40 1.75 0.08 38.16
N LEU A 41 0.43 0.26 38.21
CA LEU A 41 -0.36 0.51 37.01
C LEU A 41 -0.22 1.97 36.57
N VAL A 42 0.45 2.20 35.45
CA VAL A 42 0.72 3.54 34.89
C VAL A 42 -0.13 3.76 33.65
N ARG A 43 -0.70 4.96 33.52
CA ARG A 43 -1.33 5.44 32.30
C ARG A 43 -0.34 6.27 31.49
N VAL A 44 -0.14 5.91 30.24
CA VAL A 44 0.69 6.65 29.28
C VAL A 44 -0.17 7.24 28.17
N LYS A 45 0.28 8.35 27.57
CA LYS A 45 -0.33 8.93 26.37
C LYS A 45 0.62 8.85 25.19
N VAL A 46 0.08 8.78 23.98
CA VAL A 46 0.87 8.74 22.74
C VAL A 46 1.80 9.95 22.62
N ARG A 47 1.32 11.15 22.96
CA ARG A 47 2.11 12.39 22.89
C ARG A 47 3.42 12.34 23.68
N ASP A 48 3.51 11.52 24.73
CA ASP A 48 4.68 11.43 25.61
C ASP A 48 5.73 10.44 25.06
N SER A 49 5.42 9.72 23.98
CA SER A 49 6.30 8.71 23.37
C SER A 49 6.79 9.06 21.96
N LEU A 50 6.62 10.30 21.50
CA LEU A 50 7.04 10.72 20.14
C LEU A 50 8.56 10.75 19.97
N GLU A 51 9.28 11.04 21.06
CA GLU A 51 10.74 11.14 21.06
C GLU A 51 11.34 10.10 22.02
N SER A 52 12.00 9.08 21.47
CA SER A 52 12.64 8.00 22.24
C SER A 52 13.68 8.51 23.25
N LYS A 53 14.36 9.63 22.94
CA LYS A 53 15.28 10.31 23.85
C LYS A 53 14.61 10.77 25.14
N SER A 54 13.37 11.25 25.07
CA SER A 54 12.58 11.63 26.25
C SER A 54 12.21 10.43 27.12
N LEU A 55 12.18 9.24 26.53
CA LEU A 55 12.02 7.96 27.22
C LEU A 55 13.36 7.34 27.66
N GLY A 56 14.48 8.03 27.45
CA GLY A 56 15.80 7.62 27.93
C GLY A 56 16.51 6.58 27.06
N TYR A 57 16.12 6.38 25.79
CA TYR A 57 16.80 5.44 24.89
C TYR A 57 17.02 5.98 23.48
N VAL A 58 18.01 5.40 22.79
CA VAL A 58 18.26 5.58 21.36
C VAL A 58 18.73 4.25 20.75
N TYR A 59 18.65 4.15 19.43
CA TYR A 59 19.23 3.03 18.70
C TYR A 59 20.69 3.31 18.36
N GLN A 60 21.51 2.26 18.37
CA GLN A 60 22.84 2.32 17.77
C GLN A 60 22.72 2.69 16.29
N GLU A 61 23.55 3.64 15.87
CA GLU A 61 23.70 3.97 14.45
C GLU A 61 24.43 2.83 13.74
N VAL A 62 23.74 2.28 12.74
CA VAL A 62 24.23 1.21 11.88
C VAL A 62 23.84 1.54 10.45
N ASP A 63 24.55 0.97 9.48
CA ASP A 63 24.26 1.17 8.06
C ASP A 63 22.79 0.82 7.75
N ILE A 64 22.20 1.60 6.83
CA ILE A 64 20.83 1.45 6.38
C ILE A 64 20.88 1.13 4.88
N PRO A 65 21.09 -0.15 4.50
CA PRO A 65 21.44 -0.52 3.13
C PRO A 65 20.32 -0.28 2.13
N TRP A 66 19.07 -0.13 2.61
CA TRP A 66 17.90 0.08 1.76
C TRP A 66 17.68 1.54 1.34
N LEU A 67 18.47 2.51 1.85
CA LEU A 67 18.29 3.94 1.53
C LEU A 67 18.40 4.27 0.04
N GLN A 68 19.21 3.49 -0.70
CA GLN A 68 19.42 3.66 -2.14
C GLN A 68 18.90 2.45 -2.93
N SER A 69 17.97 1.67 -2.36
CA SER A 69 17.38 0.48 -2.99
C SER A 69 16.05 0.79 -3.67
N LYS A 70 15.99 1.88 -4.44
CA LYS A 70 14.79 2.22 -5.23
C LYS A 70 14.53 1.12 -6.28
N PRO A 71 13.27 0.63 -6.42
CA PRO A 71 12.93 -0.35 -7.46
C PRO A 71 13.27 0.14 -8.87
N THR A 72 13.43 -0.81 -9.80
CA THR A 72 13.73 -0.48 -11.20
C THR A 72 12.56 -0.87 -12.11
N PRO A 73 12.14 0.00 -13.06
CA PRO A 73 11.00 -0.31 -13.91
C PRO A 73 11.32 -1.47 -14.85
N ARG A 74 10.36 -2.39 -14.99
CA ARG A 74 10.46 -3.49 -15.96
C ARG A 74 10.22 -2.91 -17.35
N ARG A 75 11.32 -2.62 -18.06
CA ARG A 75 11.26 -2.09 -19.42
C ARG A 75 10.57 -3.07 -20.38
N ALA A 76 9.28 -2.89 -20.65
CA ALA A 76 8.64 -3.40 -21.87
C ALA A 76 7.64 -2.38 -22.43
N LYS A 77 8.16 -1.31 -23.05
CA LYS A 77 7.39 -0.23 -23.71
C LYS A 77 6.39 -0.71 -24.78
N LEU A 78 6.40 -1.99 -25.17
CA LEU A 78 5.65 -2.52 -26.32
C LEU A 78 4.29 -3.18 -25.97
N GLU A 79 4.07 -3.68 -24.75
CA GLU A 79 2.88 -4.51 -24.43
C GLU A 79 1.66 -3.73 -23.89
N LEU A 80 1.84 -2.54 -23.29
CA LEU A 80 0.72 -1.71 -22.80
C LEU A 80 -0.25 -1.31 -23.92
N SER A 81 0.29 -1.06 -25.12
CA SER A 81 -0.50 -0.75 -26.32
C SER A 81 -1.41 -1.91 -26.75
N LYS A 82 -0.99 -3.16 -26.50
CA LYS A 82 -1.76 -4.37 -26.79
C LYS A 82 -2.85 -4.61 -25.73
N ILE A 83 -2.59 -4.28 -24.47
CA ILE A 83 -3.61 -4.36 -23.40
C ILE A 83 -4.71 -3.31 -23.63
N LYS A 84 -4.36 -2.04 -23.93
CA LYS A 84 -5.33 -0.99 -24.31
C LYS A 84 -6.15 -1.39 -25.55
N LYS A 85 -5.55 -2.07 -26.55
CA LYS A 85 -6.29 -2.62 -27.71
C LYS A 85 -7.17 -3.83 -27.37
N LYS A 86 -6.71 -4.77 -26.52
CA LYS A 86 -7.52 -5.90 -26.04
C LYS A 86 -8.72 -5.45 -25.20
N LEU A 87 -8.63 -4.31 -24.51
CA LEU A 87 -9.74 -3.68 -23.81
C LEU A 87 -10.81 -3.10 -24.76
N GLY A 88 -10.48 -2.85 -26.03
CA GLY A 88 -11.40 -2.35 -27.07
C GLY A 88 -11.94 -3.42 -28.03
N VAL A 89 -11.47 -4.67 -27.95
CA VAL A 89 -11.90 -5.76 -28.84
C VAL A 89 -12.35 -6.94 -27.99
N ALA A 90 -13.65 -7.21 -28.04
CA ALA A 90 -14.23 -8.43 -27.50
C ALA A 90 -13.75 -9.62 -28.34
N GLN A 91 -12.64 -10.22 -27.93
CA GLN A 91 -12.23 -11.63 -28.11
C GLN A 91 -10.70 -11.73 -28.14
N ALA A 92 -10.13 -12.55 -27.25
CA ALA A 92 -9.16 -13.58 -27.62
C ALA A 92 -8.75 -14.38 -26.38
N ALA A 93 -8.80 -15.70 -26.54
CA ALA A 93 -8.17 -16.67 -25.67
C ALA A 93 -6.66 -16.41 -25.50
N GLU A 94 -6.08 -16.98 -24.45
CA GLU A 94 -4.64 -16.97 -24.10
C GLU A 94 -4.10 -15.71 -23.38
N SER A 95 -4.78 -15.20 -22.36
CA SER A 95 -4.08 -14.58 -21.22
C SER A 95 -4.68 -15.12 -19.93
N SER A 96 -3.81 -15.44 -18.97
CA SER A 96 -4.19 -15.97 -17.64
C SER A 96 -4.91 -14.95 -16.75
N THR A 97 -5.09 -13.72 -17.23
CA THR A 97 -5.57 -12.59 -16.43
C THR A 97 -7.03 -12.28 -16.72
N LYS A 98 -7.88 -12.36 -15.69
CA LYS A 98 -9.30 -11.96 -15.80
C LYS A 98 -9.42 -10.44 -15.74
N ILE A 99 -9.98 -9.83 -16.79
CA ILE A 99 -10.26 -8.39 -16.82
C ILE A 99 -11.60 -8.11 -16.12
N VAL A 100 -11.59 -7.20 -15.16
CA VAL A 100 -12.76 -6.83 -14.35
C VAL A 100 -13.08 -5.35 -14.57
N ALA A 101 -14.30 -5.07 -15.03
CA ALA A 101 -14.79 -3.70 -15.12
C ALA A 101 -15.06 -3.13 -13.72
N GLY A 102 -14.81 -1.83 -13.51
CA GLY A 102 -14.99 -1.20 -12.19
C GLY A 102 -16.39 -1.37 -11.57
N ARG A 103 -17.44 -1.47 -12.40
CA ARG A 103 -18.83 -1.75 -11.94
C ARG A 103 -19.08 -3.18 -11.44
N ALA A 104 -18.14 -4.10 -11.62
CA ALA A 104 -18.28 -5.49 -11.26
C ALA A 104 -17.79 -5.80 -9.83
N PHE A 105 -17.25 -4.81 -9.12
CA PHE A 105 -16.98 -4.92 -7.69
C PHE A 105 -18.31 -4.89 -6.89
N PRO A 106 -18.41 -5.61 -5.77
CA PRO A 106 -17.35 -6.37 -5.12
C PRO A 106 -17.05 -7.73 -5.77
N ILE A 107 -15.81 -8.21 -5.67
CA ILE A 107 -15.39 -9.51 -6.21
C ILE A 107 -14.65 -10.37 -5.16
N ASN A 108 -14.73 -11.69 -5.28
CA ASN A 108 -13.83 -12.61 -4.58
C ASN A 108 -12.52 -12.72 -5.39
N LEU A 109 -11.38 -12.45 -4.74
CA LEU A 109 -10.07 -12.49 -5.38
C LEU A 109 -9.49 -13.91 -5.31
N GLU A 110 -10.05 -14.81 -6.13
CA GLU A 110 -9.62 -16.22 -6.20
C GLU A 110 -8.45 -16.43 -7.17
N THR A 111 -8.36 -15.59 -8.20
CA THR A 111 -7.33 -15.64 -9.25
C THR A 111 -6.82 -14.24 -9.56
N LYS A 112 -5.75 -14.15 -10.36
CA LYS A 112 -5.21 -12.88 -10.83
C LYS A 112 -6.26 -12.11 -11.63
N ILE A 113 -6.53 -10.87 -11.23
CA ILE A 113 -7.44 -9.97 -11.95
C ILE A 113 -6.76 -8.65 -12.28
N SER A 114 -7.17 -8.04 -13.40
CA SER A 114 -6.77 -6.68 -13.78
C SER A 114 -7.99 -5.80 -13.96
N THR A 115 -7.88 -4.53 -13.54
CA THR A 115 -8.94 -3.53 -13.70
C THR A 115 -8.33 -2.19 -14.12
N VAL A 116 -9.03 -1.45 -14.98
CA VAL A 116 -8.61 -0.11 -15.41
C VAL A 116 -9.14 0.89 -14.39
N VAL A 117 -8.24 1.68 -13.81
CA VAL A 117 -8.55 2.65 -12.76
C VAL A 117 -8.28 4.06 -13.29
N PRO A 118 -9.31 4.93 -13.40
CA PRO A 118 -9.11 6.30 -13.85
C PRO A 118 -8.32 7.09 -12.81
N ARG A 119 -7.44 7.97 -13.28
CA ARG A 119 -6.69 8.89 -12.43
C ARG A 119 -7.49 10.16 -12.20
N PRO A 120 -7.46 10.75 -10.99
CA PRO A 120 -8.20 11.97 -10.67
C PRO A 120 -7.70 13.20 -11.45
N LYS A 121 -6.41 13.25 -11.82
CA LYS A 121 -5.82 14.30 -12.65
C LYS A 121 -5.02 13.66 -13.78
N GLN A 122 -5.40 13.98 -15.02
CA GLN A 122 -4.83 13.34 -16.22
C GLN A 122 -3.50 13.97 -16.67
N LYS A 123 -3.22 15.21 -16.26
CA LYS A 123 -1.98 15.91 -16.62
C LYS A 123 -0.92 15.70 -15.55
N LYS A 124 0.33 15.52 -15.99
CA LYS A 124 1.51 15.50 -15.13
C LYS A 124 1.50 16.68 -14.16
N ARG A 125 1.66 16.35 -12.87
CA ARG A 125 1.71 17.31 -11.76
C ARG A 125 3.10 17.92 -11.64
N ASN A 126 3.16 19.19 -11.23
CA ASN A 126 4.45 19.80 -10.93
C ASN A 126 5.02 19.27 -9.60
N LYS A 127 6.30 19.53 -9.35
CA LYS A 127 6.99 19.03 -8.15
C LYS A 127 6.31 19.47 -6.84
N LYS A 128 5.85 20.72 -6.77
CA LYS A 128 5.19 21.26 -5.58
C LYS A 128 3.85 20.58 -5.30
N GLU A 129 3.03 20.37 -6.34
CA GLU A 129 1.74 19.66 -6.21
C GLU A 129 1.93 18.22 -5.71
N LYS A 130 3.01 17.55 -6.12
CA LYS A 130 3.35 16.20 -5.67
C LYS A 130 3.85 16.15 -4.22
N GLU A 131 4.62 17.15 -3.81
CA GLU A 131 5.07 17.30 -2.42
C GLU A 131 3.92 17.68 -1.48
N GLU A 132 2.91 18.41 -1.98
CA GLU A 132 1.72 18.82 -1.23
C GLU A 132 0.65 17.71 -1.17
N GLU A 133 0.47 16.91 -2.21
CA GLU A 133 -0.52 15.83 -2.22
C GLU A 133 0.06 14.56 -2.84
N GLU A 134 0.00 13.46 -2.11
CA GLU A 134 0.38 12.14 -2.63
C GLU A 134 -0.77 11.59 -3.49
N GLU A 135 -0.48 11.13 -4.71
CA GLU A 135 -1.44 10.34 -5.50
C GLU A 135 -1.42 8.92 -4.95
N ILE A 136 -2.53 8.45 -4.37
CA ILE A 136 -2.60 7.14 -3.71
C ILE A 136 -3.60 6.20 -4.38
N LEU A 137 -3.20 4.93 -4.51
CA LEU A 137 -4.10 3.83 -4.82
C LEU A 137 -4.81 3.38 -3.54
N VAL A 138 -6.13 3.31 -3.57
CA VAL A 138 -6.96 2.86 -2.45
C VAL A 138 -7.73 1.62 -2.86
N ILE A 139 -7.50 0.52 -2.14
CA ILE A 139 -8.26 -0.72 -2.27
C ILE A 139 -9.18 -0.81 -1.05
N GLU A 140 -10.48 -0.68 -1.28
CA GLU A 140 -11.50 -0.57 -0.23
C GLU A 140 -12.30 -1.87 -0.10
N GLY A 141 -12.92 -2.05 1.06
CA GLY A 141 -13.79 -3.20 1.33
C GLY A 141 -13.06 -4.54 1.26
N ILE A 142 -11.81 -4.58 1.74
CA ILE A 142 -11.02 -5.81 1.85
C ILE A 142 -11.62 -6.65 2.98
N GLU A 143 -12.48 -7.60 2.62
CA GLU A 143 -13.24 -8.46 3.54
C GLU A 143 -12.68 -9.88 3.57
N PHE A 144 -12.36 -10.38 4.77
CA PHE A 144 -11.82 -11.73 4.98
C PHE A 144 -12.03 -12.21 6.43
N ASP A 145 -11.82 -13.50 6.66
CA ASP A 145 -11.93 -14.11 7.99
C ASP A 145 -10.69 -13.79 8.86
N ARG A 146 -10.95 -13.34 10.09
CA ARG A 146 -9.96 -12.77 11.01
C ARG A 146 -8.88 -13.75 11.43
N ASP A 147 -9.19 -15.03 11.45
CA ASP A 147 -8.28 -16.12 11.85
C ASP A 147 -7.54 -16.75 10.67
N VAL A 148 -7.64 -16.16 9.48
CA VAL A 148 -6.95 -16.61 8.28
C VAL A 148 -5.83 -15.63 7.92
N ALA A 149 -4.70 -16.18 7.49
CA ALA A 149 -3.61 -15.38 6.93
C ALA A 149 -4.00 -15.00 5.50
N VAL A 150 -3.90 -13.72 5.17
CA VAL A 150 -4.28 -13.20 3.85
C VAL A 150 -3.13 -12.43 3.25
N LYS A 151 -2.83 -12.70 1.98
CA LYS A 151 -1.90 -11.88 1.17
C LYS A 151 -2.34 -11.82 -0.29
N PHE A 152 -2.28 -10.63 -0.84
CA PHE A 152 -2.30 -10.40 -2.28
C PHE A 152 -1.33 -9.27 -2.63
N ASP A 153 -0.73 -9.38 -3.81
CA ASP A 153 0.18 -8.38 -4.36
C ASP A 153 -0.61 -7.41 -5.25
N VAL A 154 -0.11 -6.18 -5.34
CA VAL A 154 -0.70 -5.12 -6.15
C VAL A 154 0.36 -4.64 -7.14
N TYR A 155 0.00 -4.66 -8.41
CA TYR A 155 0.83 -4.15 -9.49
C TYR A 155 0.11 -3.03 -10.24
N VAL A 156 0.87 -2.08 -10.77
CA VAL A 156 0.40 -0.97 -11.58
C VAL A 156 1.13 -1.01 -12.91
N ASN A 157 0.37 -1.10 -14.00
CA ASN A 157 0.86 -1.19 -15.38
C ASN A 157 1.90 -2.31 -15.60
N ASP A 158 1.77 -3.43 -14.89
CA ASP A 158 2.59 -4.60 -15.18
C ASP A 158 2.23 -5.19 -16.55
N VAL A 159 3.25 -5.51 -17.32
CA VAL A 159 3.21 -5.67 -18.77
C VAL A 159 3.28 -7.13 -19.22
N ASP A 160 3.45 -8.06 -18.28
CA ASP A 160 3.70 -9.47 -18.54
C ASP A 160 2.61 -10.36 -17.91
N ASP A 161 2.39 -11.55 -18.47
CA ASP A 161 1.51 -12.55 -17.87
C ASP A 161 2.07 -13.05 -16.53
N LEU A 162 3.39 -13.05 -16.36
CA LEU A 162 4.04 -13.38 -15.09
C LEU A 162 4.32 -12.11 -14.26
N PRO A 163 3.83 -12.04 -13.01
CA PRO A 163 4.04 -10.88 -12.14
C PRO A 163 5.53 -10.57 -11.98
N SER A 164 5.87 -9.29 -12.11
CA SER A 164 7.24 -8.79 -12.16
C SER A 164 8.10 -9.06 -10.93
N GLY A 165 7.47 -9.31 -9.77
CA GLY A 165 8.17 -9.50 -8.51
C GLY A 165 8.46 -8.17 -7.79
N PRO A 166 8.95 -8.26 -6.54
CA PRO A 166 8.99 -7.14 -5.61
C PRO A 166 10.14 -6.14 -5.84
N ASP A 167 11.09 -6.45 -6.72
CA ASP A 167 12.23 -5.58 -7.06
C ASP A 167 11.93 -4.63 -8.23
N LYS A 168 10.73 -4.71 -8.82
CA LYS A 168 10.31 -3.91 -9.96
C LYS A 168 9.36 -2.79 -9.56
N THR A 169 9.47 -1.65 -10.24
CA THR A 169 8.63 -0.47 -9.97
C THR A 169 7.14 -0.75 -10.11
N GLU A 170 6.75 -1.62 -11.05
CA GLU A 170 5.36 -2.01 -11.27
C GLU A 170 4.74 -2.69 -10.04
N PHE A 171 5.56 -3.25 -9.13
CA PHE A 171 5.10 -3.77 -7.86
C PHE A 171 4.85 -2.62 -6.87
N ALA A 172 3.58 -2.24 -6.73
CA ALA A 172 3.17 -1.15 -5.84
C ALA A 172 3.17 -1.56 -4.36
N GLY A 173 3.04 -2.86 -4.06
CA GLY A 173 3.07 -3.38 -2.70
C GLY A 173 2.23 -4.64 -2.49
N SER A 174 1.88 -4.91 -1.24
CA SER A 174 1.03 -6.04 -0.87
C SER A 174 0.11 -5.69 0.29
N PHE A 175 -1.08 -6.27 0.29
CA PHE A 175 -1.86 -6.42 1.50
C PHE A 175 -1.39 -7.68 2.23
N VAL A 176 -1.17 -7.60 3.55
CA VAL A 176 -0.84 -8.75 4.39
C VAL A 176 -1.61 -8.64 5.71
N SER A 177 -2.29 -9.72 6.11
CA SER A 177 -2.93 -9.83 7.41
C SER A 177 -2.46 -11.07 8.16
N VAL A 178 -2.08 -10.88 9.42
CA VAL A 178 -1.74 -11.97 10.35
C VAL A 178 -3.02 -12.46 11.03
N PRO A 179 -3.23 -13.78 11.17
CA PRO A 179 -4.36 -14.34 11.91
C PRO A 179 -4.49 -13.77 13.32
N HIS A 180 -5.69 -13.30 13.68
CA HIS A 180 -5.97 -12.77 15.00
C HIS A 180 -7.28 -13.31 15.58
N ARG A 181 -7.18 -14.43 16.29
CA ARG A 181 -8.34 -15.10 16.93
C ARG A 181 -8.92 -14.25 18.05
N HIS A 182 -10.21 -13.91 17.94
CA HIS A 182 -10.94 -13.13 18.95
C HIS A 182 -12.40 -13.56 19.00
N LYS A 183 -13.04 -13.44 20.17
CA LYS A 183 -14.36 -14.02 20.43
C LYS A 183 -15.53 -13.31 19.73
N HIS A 184 -15.38 -12.01 19.42
CA HIS A 184 -16.55 -11.15 19.14
C HIS A 184 -16.81 -10.81 17.67
N LYS A 185 -15.82 -10.88 16.76
CA LYS A 185 -16.02 -10.64 15.31
C LYS A 185 -15.17 -11.57 14.47
N LYS A 186 -15.81 -12.33 13.58
CA LYS A 186 -15.14 -13.30 12.71
C LYS A 186 -14.57 -12.70 11.43
N LYS A 187 -15.17 -11.61 10.92
CA LYS A 187 -14.74 -10.96 9.68
C LYS A 187 -14.08 -9.62 9.91
N ILE A 188 -13.03 -9.32 9.15
CA ILE A 188 -12.41 -8.01 9.03
C ILE A 188 -12.97 -7.34 7.77
N ASN A 189 -13.16 -6.02 7.81
CA ASN A 189 -13.27 -5.17 6.64
C ASN A 189 -12.24 -4.03 6.82
N THR A 190 -11.34 -3.87 5.86
CA THR A 190 -10.24 -2.91 5.93
C THR A 190 -9.91 -2.31 4.57
N ILE A 191 -8.90 -1.43 4.54
CA ILE A 191 -8.45 -0.66 3.37
C ILE A 191 -6.93 -0.82 3.24
N LEU A 192 -6.43 -0.88 2.00
CA LEU A 192 -5.02 -0.72 1.67
C LEU A 192 -4.81 0.62 0.95
N ARG A 193 -3.77 1.36 1.32
CA ARG A 193 -3.32 2.59 0.64
C ARG A 193 -1.88 2.43 0.19
N LEU A 194 -1.58 2.73 -1.07
CA LEU A 194 -0.23 2.67 -1.66
C LEU A 194 0.05 4.00 -2.36
N GLY A 195 1.22 4.59 -2.11
CA GLY A 195 1.69 5.78 -2.84
C GLY A 195 2.00 5.44 -4.29
N LEU A 196 1.59 6.29 -5.21
CA LEU A 196 1.78 6.11 -6.64
C LEU A 196 2.69 7.17 -7.26
N THR A 197 3.00 8.27 -6.58
CA THR A 197 3.69 9.41 -7.22
C THR A 197 5.04 8.98 -7.80
N ASP A 198 5.90 8.34 -6.99
CA ASP A 198 7.20 7.84 -7.44
C ASP A 198 7.06 6.74 -8.51
N LEU A 199 6.06 5.88 -8.36
CA LEU A 199 5.80 4.77 -9.29
C LEU A 199 5.45 5.31 -10.67
N LEU A 200 4.50 6.25 -10.76
CA LEU A 200 4.03 6.84 -12.02
C LEU A 200 5.12 7.62 -12.74
N GLU A 201 6.01 8.29 -12.00
CA GLU A 201 7.21 8.93 -12.57
C GLU A 201 8.12 7.89 -13.23
N ASP A 202 8.45 6.82 -12.51
CA ASP A 202 9.40 5.80 -12.96
C ASP A 202 8.92 5.00 -14.18
N ILE A 203 7.61 4.75 -14.30
CA ILE A 203 7.02 4.06 -15.45
C ILE A 203 6.55 5.01 -16.56
N GLU A 204 6.81 6.32 -16.45
CA GLU A 204 6.42 7.35 -17.41
C GLU A 204 4.89 7.44 -17.65
N ALA A 205 4.06 7.18 -16.63
CA ALA A 205 2.58 7.13 -16.72
C ALA A 205 1.87 8.38 -16.17
N GLU A 206 2.59 9.47 -15.95
CA GLU A 206 2.05 10.68 -15.32
C GLU A 206 1.04 11.45 -16.16
N ASP A 207 1.05 11.26 -17.47
CA ASP A 207 0.12 11.87 -18.44
C ASP A 207 -0.96 10.87 -18.93
N ASP A 208 -0.97 9.65 -18.41
CA ASP A 208 -2.03 8.68 -18.72
C ASP A 208 -3.34 9.04 -18.01
N GLU A 209 -4.47 8.89 -18.69
CA GLU A 209 -5.79 9.13 -18.09
C GLU A 209 -6.19 8.06 -17.06
N SER A 210 -5.60 6.86 -17.16
CA SER A 210 -5.90 5.71 -16.32
C SER A 210 -4.70 4.77 -16.27
N VAL A 211 -4.67 3.93 -15.23
CA VAL A 211 -3.68 2.86 -15.08
C VAL A 211 -4.37 1.51 -14.99
N VAL A 212 -3.66 0.46 -15.34
CA VAL A 212 -4.11 -0.92 -15.14
C VAL A 212 -3.59 -1.39 -13.79
N VAL A 213 -4.51 -1.70 -12.87
CA VAL A 213 -4.17 -2.28 -11.57
C VAL A 213 -4.40 -3.78 -11.62
N THR A 214 -3.38 -4.55 -11.26
CA THR A 214 -3.44 -6.02 -11.19
C THR A 214 -3.34 -6.48 -9.74
N LEU A 215 -4.31 -7.28 -9.31
CA LEU A 215 -4.33 -7.90 -7.98
C LEU A 215 -4.01 -9.39 -8.13
N VAL A 216 -2.99 -9.85 -7.40
CA VAL A 216 -2.51 -11.24 -7.48
C VAL A 216 -2.67 -11.89 -6.11
N PRO A 217 -3.69 -12.75 -5.90
CA PRO A 217 -3.83 -13.47 -4.64
C PRO A 217 -2.65 -14.43 -4.43
N LYS A 218 -2.15 -14.50 -3.20
CA LYS A 218 -1.07 -15.43 -2.80
C LYS A 218 -1.58 -16.50 -1.85
N TYR A 219 -2.33 -16.11 -0.83
CA TYR A 219 -2.97 -17.02 0.11
C TYR A 219 -4.10 -16.30 0.87
N GLY A 220 -5.04 -17.09 1.38
CA GLY A 220 -6.21 -16.61 2.10
C GLY A 220 -7.31 -16.09 1.17
N ALA A 221 -8.56 -16.46 1.49
CA ALA A 221 -9.71 -15.98 0.75
C ALA A 221 -10.00 -14.52 1.13
N VAL A 222 -10.14 -13.66 0.12
CA VAL A 222 -10.41 -12.24 0.31
C VAL A 222 -11.39 -11.73 -0.73
N LYS A 223 -12.31 -10.88 -0.29
CA LYS A 223 -13.22 -10.13 -1.14
C LYS A 223 -12.76 -8.68 -1.20
N ILE A 224 -12.81 -8.09 -2.38
CA ILE A 224 -12.43 -6.70 -2.64
C ILE A 224 -13.68 -5.90 -2.97
N GLY A 225 -13.88 -4.78 -2.27
CA GLY A 225 -15.05 -3.92 -2.42
C GLY A 225 -14.93 -2.89 -3.54
N GLY A 226 -13.71 -2.41 -3.81
CA GLY A 226 -13.45 -1.44 -4.87
C GLY A 226 -11.98 -1.04 -4.94
N VAL A 227 -11.62 -0.40 -6.04
CA VAL A 227 -10.27 0.15 -6.28
C VAL A 227 -10.44 1.54 -6.90
N LYS A 228 -9.76 2.54 -6.33
CA LYS A 228 -9.78 3.93 -6.82
C LYS A 228 -8.42 4.60 -6.61
N ILE A 229 -8.22 5.73 -7.27
CA ILE A 229 -7.08 6.62 -7.02
C ILE A 229 -7.62 7.95 -6.49
N GLU A 230 -7.03 8.45 -5.42
CA GLU A 230 -7.35 9.75 -4.82
C GLU A 230 -6.08 10.50 -4.41
N PHE A 231 -6.22 11.79 -4.06
CA PHE A 231 -5.12 12.58 -3.49
C PHE A 231 -5.23 12.61 -1.96
N ALA A 232 -4.10 12.47 -1.28
CA ALA A 232 -3.99 12.59 0.17
C ALA A 232 -2.95 13.65 0.55
N SER A 233 -3.27 14.47 1.55
CA SER A 233 -2.43 15.59 2.02
C SER A 233 -1.58 15.25 3.24
#